data_AF-A0A7G2CQQ5-F1
#
_entry.id   AF-A0A7G2CQQ5-F1
#
_cell.length_a   1.000
_cell.length_b   1.000
_cell.length_c   1.000
_cell.angle_alpha   90.00
_cell.angle_beta   90.00
_cell.angle_gamma   90.00
#
_symmetry.space_group_name_H-M   'P 1'
#
loop_
_entity.id
_entity.type
_entity.pdbx_description
1 polymer ?
#
loop_
_entity_poly.entity_id
_entity_poly.type
_entity_poly.pdbx_seq_one_letter_code
_entity_poly.pdbx_strand_id
1 'polypeptide(L)'
;MDIARGGNRLFHTYVHTAAPLSKARTRVALTPQHPEAQSVQQFDWASVTNGASGGVEIVLGMENGLTEETVRKCDKCVYIPQYGSIGSLSMMSALAIGAHSAYRGFFGDGAPPSDHTLGHMPRSNNPIQRPGTLPHESDLLHLSNDEIITLLRERRSYYPLQIAVAMHNAYADRNISAVMRNGNAYNIEKFFMLNRRKHNRRGAVGTQKLLDIEYSDTIPAAALQEYEVWLLYPYYPYLRCYGCGPDSPELTYLRPDSPDLVAYQSTIHGLNDSHPLVKLYPHLARTELFLDDSPSLFRAVKEVRRRNKKGILLAVPEEGTSPHHTLASHASRTVFVAQPCHIDPTVQRGLNPALSTAIAFERIRSAIDALLHI
;
A
#
# COMPACT_ATOMS: atom_id res chain seq x y z
N MET A 1 8.90 7.42 -23.95
CA MET A 1 7.69 6.81 -23.35
C MET A 1 6.70 7.94 -23.35
N ASP A 2 6.01 8.07 -24.48
CA ASP A 2 5.31 9.28 -24.85
C ASP A 2 3.87 9.16 -24.35
N ILE A 3 3.66 9.68 -23.14
CA ILE A 3 2.35 9.77 -22.50
C ILE A 3 1.36 10.50 -23.44
N ALA A 4 1.85 11.46 -24.24
CA ALA A 4 1.05 12.19 -25.24
C ALA A 4 0.56 11.32 -26.42
N ARG A 5 1.12 10.12 -26.65
CA ARG A 5 0.73 9.22 -27.75
C ARG A 5 0.06 7.92 -27.30
N GLY A 6 -0.41 7.83 -26.06
CA GLY A 6 -1.15 6.67 -25.59
C GLY A 6 -0.30 5.40 -25.60
N GLY A 7 0.84 5.44 -24.90
CA GLY A 7 1.77 4.33 -24.72
C GLY A 7 1.19 3.15 -23.93
N ASN A 8 0.15 2.51 -24.47
CA ASN A 8 -0.27 1.12 -24.29
C ASN A 8 -1.46 0.78 -25.22
N ARG A 9 -1.35 1.06 -26.53
CA ARG A 9 -2.37 0.62 -27.52
C ARG A 9 -2.43 -0.90 -27.73
N LEU A 10 -1.56 -1.69 -27.11
CA LEU A 10 -1.55 -3.16 -27.23
C LEU A 10 -2.69 -3.87 -26.48
N PHE A 11 -3.47 -3.16 -25.64
CA PHE A 11 -4.54 -3.76 -24.85
C PHE A 11 -5.92 -3.12 -25.05
N HIS A 12 -6.16 -2.41 -26.15
CA HIS A 12 -7.45 -1.73 -26.39
C HIS A 12 -8.61 -2.68 -26.74
N THR A 13 -8.47 -3.97 -26.43
CA THR A 13 -9.51 -4.97 -26.59
C THR A 13 -10.09 -5.25 -25.20
N TYR A 14 -11.29 -4.75 -24.94
CA TYR A 14 -12.09 -5.30 -23.87
C TYR A 14 -12.39 -6.75 -24.24
N VAL A 15 -11.93 -7.69 -23.42
CA VAL A 15 -12.37 -9.07 -23.56
C VAL A 15 -13.81 -9.10 -23.09
N HIS A 16 -14.76 -9.36 -23.99
CA HIS A 16 -16.14 -9.64 -23.60
C HIS A 16 -16.15 -10.92 -22.79
N THR A 17 -16.16 -10.79 -21.47
CA THR A 17 -16.36 -11.91 -20.57
C THR A 17 -17.85 -12.06 -20.36
N ALA A 18 -18.43 -13.17 -20.83
CA ALA A 18 -19.82 -13.55 -20.54
C ALA A 18 -20.02 -14.01 -19.07
N ALA A 19 -19.11 -13.64 -18.16
CA ALA A 19 -19.14 -14.05 -16.77
C ALA A 19 -20.37 -13.43 -16.09
N PRO A 20 -21.32 -14.24 -15.59
CA PRO A 20 -22.48 -13.71 -14.91
C PRO A 20 -22.06 -13.08 -13.57
N LEU A 21 -22.42 -11.81 -13.36
CA LEU A 21 -22.31 -11.20 -12.03
C LEU A 21 -23.39 -11.78 -11.11
N SER A 22 -23.08 -11.87 -9.83
CA SER A 22 -23.98 -12.37 -8.79
C SER A 22 -25.25 -11.54 -8.75
N LYS A 23 -26.40 -12.22 -8.69
CA LYS A 23 -27.69 -11.59 -8.37
C LYS A 23 -27.93 -11.50 -6.86
N ALA A 24 -27.15 -12.24 -6.07
CA ALA A 24 -27.33 -12.36 -4.64
C ALA A 24 -26.47 -11.37 -3.87
N ARG A 25 -25.33 -10.91 -4.41
CA ARG A 25 -24.37 -10.02 -3.75
C ARG A 25 -24.44 -8.61 -4.31
N THR A 26 -24.12 -7.62 -3.48
CA THR A 26 -23.93 -6.24 -3.94
C THR A 26 -22.69 -6.18 -4.83
N ARG A 27 -22.85 -5.70 -6.06
CA ARG A 27 -21.77 -5.58 -7.06
C ARG A 27 -21.17 -4.18 -7.00
N VAL A 28 -19.89 -4.10 -6.69
CA VAL A 28 -19.17 -2.83 -6.55
C VAL A 28 -18.12 -2.74 -7.65
N ALA A 29 -18.33 -1.84 -8.61
CA ALA A 29 -17.36 -1.54 -9.64
C ALA A 29 -16.20 -0.72 -9.06
N LEU A 30 -15.00 -1.27 -9.06
CA LEU A 30 -13.77 -0.51 -8.77
C LEU A 30 -13.29 0.12 -10.08
N THR A 31 -13.67 1.37 -10.31
CA THR A 31 -13.44 2.07 -11.57
C THR A 31 -12.87 3.47 -11.33
N PRO A 32 -11.82 3.87 -12.06
CA PRO A 32 -11.23 5.19 -11.88
C PRO A 32 -12.15 6.33 -12.36
N GLN A 33 -13.10 6.08 -13.27
CA GLN A 33 -13.83 7.14 -13.95
C GLN A 33 -15.33 6.81 -14.04
N HIS A 34 -16.12 7.30 -13.09
CA HIS A 34 -17.58 7.26 -13.14
C HIS A 34 -18.18 8.43 -12.31
N PRO A 35 -19.19 9.17 -12.80
CA PRO A 35 -19.74 10.34 -12.10
C PRO A 35 -20.30 10.03 -10.70
N GLU A 36 -20.83 8.82 -10.52
CA GLU A 36 -21.39 8.36 -9.23
C GLU A 36 -20.36 7.62 -8.35
N ALA A 37 -19.10 7.54 -8.76
CA ALA A 37 -18.09 6.82 -7.98
C ALA A 37 -17.75 7.58 -6.69
N GLN A 38 -17.82 6.88 -5.57
CA GLN A 38 -17.36 7.37 -4.27
C GLN A 38 -15.92 6.95 -4.00
N SER A 39 -15.16 7.72 -3.21
CA SER A 39 -13.82 7.27 -2.83
C SER A 39 -13.91 6.03 -1.94
N VAL A 40 -12.90 5.17 -1.97
CA VAL A 40 -12.85 3.99 -1.08
C VAL A 40 -12.90 4.36 0.41
N GLN A 41 -12.55 5.61 0.78
CA GLN A 41 -12.62 6.12 2.15
C GLN A 41 -14.01 6.60 2.56
N GLN A 42 -14.77 7.19 1.62
CA GLN A 42 -16.13 7.70 1.84
C GLN A 42 -17.21 6.62 1.69
N PHE A 43 -16.89 5.54 0.99
CA PHE A 43 -17.85 4.48 0.72
C PHE A 43 -18.16 3.66 1.98
N ASP A 44 -19.45 3.48 2.28
CA ASP A 44 -19.92 2.67 3.40
C ASP A 44 -19.81 1.17 3.10
N TRP A 45 -18.60 0.64 3.28
CA TRP A 45 -18.31 -0.78 3.09
C TRP A 45 -19.12 -1.68 4.04
N ALA A 46 -19.45 -1.23 5.25
CA ALA A 46 -20.20 -2.03 6.22
C ALA A 46 -21.61 -2.31 5.72
N SER A 47 -22.28 -1.30 5.13
CA SER A 47 -23.64 -1.48 4.57
C SER A 47 -23.71 -2.54 3.47
N VAL A 48 -22.65 -2.69 2.67
CA VAL A 48 -22.64 -3.64 1.54
C VAL A 48 -22.09 -5.02 1.90
N THR A 49 -21.21 -5.11 2.89
CA THR A 49 -20.60 -6.37 3.30
C THR A 49 -21.44 -7.13 4.32
N ASN A 50 -22.11 -6.40 5.21
CA ASN A 50 -23.02 -6.94 6.23
C ASN A 50 -24.49 -6.88 5.81
N GLY A 51 -24.77 -6.51 4.56
CA GLY A 51 -26.12 -6.44 4.01
C GLY A 51 -26.79 -7.82 3.87
N ALA A 52 -28.10 -7.82 3.63
CA ALA A 52 -28.94 -9.02 3.50
C ALA A 52 -28.48 -10.01 2.42
N SER A 53 -27.65 -9.54 1.49
CA SER A 53 -27.09 -10.25 0.34
C SER A 53 -25.91 -11.19 0.65
N GLY A 54 -25.29 -11.09 1.84
CA GLY A 54 -24.18 -11.96 2.25
C GLY A 54 -22.90 -11.75 1.42
N GLY A 55 -22.22 -10.63 1.67
CA GLY A 55 -20.93 -10.28 1.08
C GLY A 55 -21.00 -9.41 -0.17
N VAL A 56 -19.82 -9.02 -0.68
CA VAL A 56 -19.65 -8.09 -1.80
C VAL A 56 -18.97 -8.77 -3.00
N GLU A 57 -19.36 -8.42 -4.21
CA GLU A 57 -18.67 -8.78 -5.44
C GLU A 57 -17.96 -7.54 -5.99
N ILE A 58 -16.62 -7.50 -5.86
CA ILE A 58 -15.82 -6.39 -6.40
C ILE A 58 -15.50 -6.68 -7.87
N VAL A 59 -15.96 -5.80 -8.75
CA VAL A 59 -15.79 -5.92 -10.20
C VAL A 59 -14.65 -5.01 -10.65
N LEU A 60 -13.69 -5.58 -11.36
CA LEU A 60 -12.43 -4.94 -11.72
C LEU A 60 -12.24 -5.01 -13.24
N GLY A 61 -11.77 -3.92 -13.83
CA GLY A 61 -11.35 -3.90 -15.22
C GLY A 61 -9.88 -4.28 -15.37
N MET A 62 -9.47 -4.64 -16.60
CA MET A 62 -8.05 -4.68 -16.99
C MET A 62 -7.44 -3.27 -16.90
N GLU A 63 -6.16 -3.08 -17.23
CA GLU A 63 -5.47 -1.77 -17.13
C GLU A 63 -6.19 -0.61 -17.89
N ASN A 64 -7.12 -0.92 -18.80
CA ASN A 64 -7.94 0.05 -19.52
C ASN A 64 -9.30 0.38 -18.86
N GLY A 65 -9.63 -0.28 -17.75
CA GLY A 65 -10.87 -0.09 -17.00
C GLY A 65 -11.97 -1.08 -17.36
N LEU A 66 -13.19 -0.76 -16.92
CA LEU A 66 -14.40 -1.52 -17.20
C LEU A 66 -15.14 -0.90 -18.39
N THR A 67 -15.86 -1.73 -19.15
CA THR A 67 -16.80 -1.23 -20.16
C THR A 67 -18.01 -0.59 -19.48
N GLU A 68 -18.64 0.38 -20.15
CA GLU A 68 -19.92 0.96 -19.67
C GLU A 68 -21.02 -0.08 -19.49
N GLU A 69 -21.00 -1.15 -20.31
CA GLU A 69 -21.94 -2.26 -20.17
C GLU A 69 -21.74 -3.00 -18.84
N THR A 70 -20.49 -3.28 -18.45
CA THR A 70 -20.19 -3.96 -17.18
C THR A 70 -20.45 -3.06 -15.98
N VAL A 71 -20.09 -1.78 -16.07
CA VAL A 71 -20.38 -0.80 -15.00
C VAL A 71 -21.89 -0.69 -14.75
N ARG A 72 -22.72 -0.66 -15.81
CA ARG A 72 -24.20 -0.65 -15.69
C ARG A 72 -24.79 -1.88 -15.01
N LYS A 73 -24.05 -3.00 -14.94
CA LYS A 73 -24.47 -4.21 -14.23
C LYS A 73 -24.08 -4.19 -12.75
N CYS A 74 -23.32 -3.20 -12.29
CA CYS A 74 -22.91 -3.03 -10.89
C CYS A 74 -23.89 -2.12 -10.15
N ASP A 75 -24.05 -2.35 -8.85
CA ASP A 75 -24.99 -1.60 -8.00
C ASP A 75 -24.36 -0.31 -7.44
N LYS A 76 -23.03 -0.30 -7.31
CA LYS A 76 -22.23 0.82 -6.78
C LYS A 76 -20.94 1.00 -7.57
N CYS A 77 -20.42 2.21 -7.58
CA CYS A 77 -19.11 2.53 -8.14
C CYS A 77 -18.21 3.12 -7.06
N VAL A 78 -16.96 2.68 -7.01
CA VAL A 78 -15.94 3.21 -6.11
C VAL A 78 -14.63 3.44 -6.86
N TYR A 79 -13.85 4.42 -6.41
CA TYR A 79 -12.52 4.72 -6.93
C TYR A 79 -11.51 4.87 -5.79
N ILE A 80 -10.24 4.65 -6.09
CA ILE A 80 -9.14 4.87 -5.15
C ILE A 80 -8.56 6.26 -5.40
N PRO A 81 -8.62 7.19 -4.44
CA PRO A 81 -7.98 8.49 -4.60
C PRO A 81 -6.48 8.37 -4.80
N GLN A 82 -5.95 9.20 -5.68
CA GLN A 82 -4.53 9.29 -5.97
C GLN A 82 -4.00 10.68 -5.63
N TYR A 83 -2.72 10.76 -5.31
CA TYR A 83 -2.01 11.96 -4.86
C TYR A 83 -0.87 12.33 -5.82
N GLY A 84 -0.40 11.32 -6.57
CA GLY A 84 0.71 11.37 -7.51
C GLY A 84 0.38 11.88 -8.91
N SER A 85 1.21 11.43 -9.85
CA SER A 85 1.21 11.88 -11.24
C SER A 85 1.03 10.77 -12.29
N ILE A 86 1.12 9.49 -11.93
CA ILE A 86 0.90 8.39 -12.88
C ILE A 86 -0.53 7.89 -12.88
N GLY A 87 -0.99 7.58 -14.08
CA GLY A 87 -2.24 6.90 -14.35
C GLY A 87 -2.34 5.51 -13.79
N SER A 88 -3.38 5.37 -12.98
CA SER A 88 -3.92 4.12 -12.43
C SER A 88 -2.90 3.27 -11.68
N LEU A 89 -3.29 2.81 -10.50
CA LEU A 89 -2.60 1.70 -9.85
C LEU A 89 -2.62 0.48 -10.77
N SER A 90 -1.73 -0.50 -10.55
CA SER A 90 -1.90 -1.80 -11.19
C SER A 90 -3.25 -2.39 -10.78
N MET A 91 -3.87 -3.19 -11.65
CA MET A 91 -5.15 -3.84 -11.31
C MET A 91 -5.06 -4.59 -9.97
N MET A 92 -3.96 -5.31 -9.73
CA MET A 92 -3.79 -6.08 -8.50
C MET A 92 -3.61 -5.20 -7.26
N SER A 93 -2.89 -4.08 -7.37
CA SER A 93 -2.79 -3.09 -6.28
C SER A 93 -4.17 -2.50 -5.95
N ALA A 94 -4.96 -2.19 -6.98
CA ALA A 94 -6.31 -1.66 -6.81
C ALA A 94 -7.24 -2.69 -6.15
N LEU A 95 -7.20 -3.95 -6.59
CA LEU A 95 -7.92 -5.05 -5.95
C LEU A 95 -7.50 -5.22 -4.49
N ALA A 96 -6.20 -5.18 -4.17
CA ALA A 96 -5.73 -5.31 -2.81
C ALA A 96 -6.32 -4.24 -1.87
N ILE A 97 -6.36 -2.98 -2.33
CA ILE A 97 -7.00 -1.88 -1.59
C ILE A 97 -8.51 -2.10 -1.47
N GLY A 98 -9.20 -2.39 -2.58
CA GLY A 98 -10.65 -2.59 -2.57
C GLY A 98 -11.08 -3.77 -1.68
N ALA A 99 -10.36 -4.88 -1.75
CA ALA A 99 -10.60 -6.06 -0.91
C ALA A 99 -10.31 -5.77 0.56
N HIS A 100 -9.24 -5.03 0.88
CA HIS A 100 -8.93 -4.63 2.25
C HIS A 100 -9.99 -3.68 2.83
N SER A 101 -10.49 -2.73 2.03
CA SER A 101 -11.57 -1.83 2.46
C SER A 101 -12.89 -2.57 2.68
N ALA A 102 -13.25 -3.52 1.81
CA ALA A 102 -14.39 -4.40 2.03
C ALA A 102 -14.21 -5.25 3.30
N TYR A 103 -13.04 -5.84 3.48
CA TYR A 103 -12.72 -6.66 4.65
C TYR A 103 -12.85 -5.88 5.96
N ARG A 104 -12.36 -4.64 6.00
CA ARG A 104 -12.57 -3.69 7.10
C ARG A 104 -14.05 -3.41 7.37
N GLY A 105 -14.85 -3.22 6.32
CA GLY A 105 -16.30 -3.05 6.46
C GLY A 105 -16.99 -4.26 7.06
N PHE A 106 -16.54 -5.47 6.72
CA PHE A 106 -17.10 -6.73 7.22
C PHE A 106 -16.82 -6.93 8.71
N PHE A 107 -15.55 -6.84 9.13
CA PHE A 107 -15.17 -7.04 10.54
C PHE A 107 -15.51 -5.84 11.43
N GLY A 108 -15.68 -4.65 10.83
CA GLY A 108 -15.77 -3.39 11.54
C GLY A 108 -14.37 -2.91 11.93
N ASP A 109 -13.97 -1.75 11.43
CA ASP A 109 -12.64 -1.19 11.65
C ASP A 109 -12.62 -0.04 12.67
N GLY A 110 -13.75 0.15 13.38
CA GLY A 110 -13.90 1.14 14.44
C GLY A 110 -13.96 2.60 13.99
N ALA A 111 -14.11 2.89 12.68
CA ALA A 111 -14.28 4.25 12.18
C ALA A 111 -15.42 4.33 11.14
N PRO A 112 -16.26 5.38 11.18
CA PRO A 112 -17.18 5.64 10.09
C PRO A 112 -16.40 5.98 8.80
N PRO A 113 -17.05 5.94 7.63
CA PRO A 113 -16.46 6.43 6.40
C PRO A 113 -15.90 7.85 6.60
N SER A 114 -14.71 8.10 6.06
CA SER A 114 -14.10 9.42 6.15
C SER A 114 -14.77 10.32 5.13
N ASP A 115 -15.32 11.46 5.57
CA ASP A 115 -15.86 12.47 4.65
C ASP A 115 -14.77 13.17 3.82
N HIS A 116 -13.49 12.92 4.11
CA HIS A 116 -12.38 13.68 3.57
C HIS A 116 -11.29 12.80 2.95
N THR A 117 -10.82 13.22 1.78
CA THR A 117 -9.59 12.78 1.13
C THR A 117 -9.00 13.97 0.39
N LEU A 118 -7.67 14.17 0.47
CA LEU A 118 -6.98 15.13 -0.39
C LEU A 118 -6.62 14.55 -1.75
N GLY A 119 -6.80 13.25 -1.93
CA GLY A 119 -6.57 12.57 -3.19
C GLY A 119 -7.65 12.90 -4.22
N HIS A 120 -7.29 12.82 -5.50
CA HIS A 120 -8.19 13.05 -6.61
C HIS A 120 -8.68 11.73 -7.22
N MET A 121 -9.85 11.77 -7.86
CA MET A 121 -10.33 10.69 -8.72
C MET A 121 -9.39 10.52 -9.92
N PRO A 122 -8.86 9.32 -10.20
CA PRO A 122 -7.99 9.12 -11.36
C PRO A 122 -8.73 9.43 -12.67
N ARG A 123 -8.05 10.02 -13.66
CA ARG A 123 -8.62 10.34 -14.98
C ARG A 123 -9.87 11.25 -14.99
N SER A 124 -10.24 11.90 -13.88
CA SER A 124 -11.34 12.86 -13.91
C SER A 124 -10.93 14.14 -14.64
N ASN A 125 -11.66 14.51 -15.70
CA ASN A 125 -11.52 15.82 -16.35
C ASN A 125 -12.39 16.83 -15.60
N ASN A 126 -11.86 17.44 -14.54
CA ASN A 126 -12.54 18.57 -13.91
C ASN A 126 -11.81 19.88 -14.29
N PRO A 127 -12.42 20.75 -15.11
CA PRO A 127 -11.80 22.03 -15.47
C PRO A 127 -11.74 23.01 -14.29
N ILE A 128 -12.43 22.73 -13.18
CA ILE A 128 -12.51 23.61 -12.01
C ILE A 128 -11.42 23.21 -11.02
N GLN A 129 -10.32 23.96 -11.01
CA GLN A 129 -9.37 23.96 -9.90
C GLN A 129 -10.09 24.44 -8.63
N ARG A 130 -10.25 23.57 -7.64
CA ARG A 130 -10.71 23.99 -6.32
C ARG A 130 -9.48 24.33 -5.46
N PRO A 131 -9.47 25.46 -4.74
CA PRO A 131 -8.42 25.76 -3.77
C PRO A 131 -8.25 24.59 -2.79
N GLY A 132 -7.02 24.12 -2.59
CA GLY A 132 -6.72 22.96 -1.74
C GLY A 132 -6.93 21.59 -2.39
N THR A 133 -7.31 21.53 -3.67
CA THR A 133 -7.35 20.26 -4.44
C THR A 133 -6.12 20.10 -5.33
N LEU A 134 -5.67 18.85 -5.49
CA LEU A 134 -4.49 18.52 -6.27
C LEU A 134 -4.84 18.49 -7.78
N PRO A 135 -4.00 19.03 -8.69
CA PRO A 135 -4.23 18.98 -10.14
C PRO A 135 -4.43 17.54 -10.67
N HIS A 136 -5.16 17.36 -11.77
CA HIS A 136 -5.47 16.02 -12.28
C HIS A 136 -4.35 15.44 -13.14
N GLU A 137 -4.27 14.12 -13.24
CA GLU A 137 -3.29 13.42 -14.09
C GLU A 137 -3.35 13.86 -15.56
N SER A 138 -4.56 14.11 -16.10
CA SER A 138 -4.78 14.64 -17.45
C SER A 138 -4.12 16.00 -17.66
N ASP A 139 -4.04 16.80 -16.61
CA ASP A 139 -3.44 18.13 -16.63
C ASP A 139 -1.91 18.05 -16.59
N LEU A 140 -1.33 16.88 -16.33
CA LEU A 140 0.11 16.68 -16.28
C LEU A 140 0.69 16.19 -17.62
N LEU A 141 -0.15 15.74 -18.57
CA LEU A 141 0.29 15.07 -19.80
C LEU A 141 1.18 15.96 -20.70
N HIS A 142 1.04 17.28 -20.59
CA HIS A 142 1.78 18.27 -21.38
C HIS A 142 3.03 18.81 -20.66
N LEU A 143 3.25 18.42 -19.40
CA LEU A 143 4.37 18.87 -18.60
C LEU A 143 5.58 17.96 -18.76
N SER A 144 6.78 18.53 -18.63
CA SER A 144 8.03 17.80 -18.47
C SER A 144 8.09 17.07 -17.12
N ASN A 145 8.99 16.09 -17.00
CA ASN A 145 9.19 15.39 -15.73
C ASN A 145 9.58 16.35 -14.59
N ASP A 146 10.39 17.37 -14.87
CA ASP A 146 10.87 18.32 -13.85
C ASP A 146 9.75 19.23 -13.35
N GLU A 147 8.85 19.67 -14.24
CA GLU A 147 7.64 20.39 -13.88
C GLU A 147 6.72 19.52 -13.02
N ILE A 148 6.52 18.25 -13.40
CA ILE A 148 5.73 17.31 -12.62
C ILE A 148 6.36 17.07 -11.24
N ILE A 149 7.68 16.89 -11.15
CA ILE A 149 8.39 16.71 -9.87
C ILE A 149 8.21 17.92 -8.97
N THR A 150 8.33 19.13 -9.52
CA THR A 150 8.16 20.39 -8.78
C THR A 150 6.74 20.50 -8.23
N LEU A 151 5.75 20.22 -9.07
CA LEU A 151 4.34 20.24 -8.71
C LEU A 151 4.02 19.17 -7.65
N LEU A 152 4.53 17.95 -7.78
CA LEU A 152 4.36 16.90 -6.76
C LEU A 152 5.02 17.28 -5.43
N ARG A 153 6.16 17.97 -5.46
CA ARG A 153 6.84 18.48 -4.26
C ARG A 153 6.02 19.58 -3.57
N GLU A 154 5.46 20.50 -4.33
CA GLU A 154 4.54 21.52 -3.80
C GLU A 154 3.33 20.86 -3.15
N ARG A 155 2.70 19.87 -3.80
CA ARG A 155 1.60 19.09 -3.23
C ARG A 155 1.95 18.45 -1.90
N ARG A 156 3.16 17.90 -1.77
CA ARG A 156 3.63 17.28 -0.51
C ARG A 156 3.68 18.27 0.64
N SER A 157 3.88 19.56 0.38
CA SER A 157 3.94 20.59 1.43
C SER A 157 2.64 20.75 2.22
N TYR A 158 1.50 20.33 1.65
CA TYR A 158 0.20 20.38 2.30
C TYR A 158 -0.08 19.15 3.20
N TYR A 159 0.75 18.11 3.14
CA TYR A 159 0.54 16.92 3.96
C TYR A 159 1.11 17.13 5.36
N PRO A 160 0.36 16.84 6.45
CA PRO A 160 0.86 16.95 7.82
C PRO A 160 2.09 16.09 8.10
N LEU A 161 2.22 14.98 7.40
CA LEU A 161 3.33 14.04 7.48
C LEU A 161 3.68 13.50 6.10
N GLN A 162 4.97 13.30 5.87
CA GLN A 162 5.47 12.65 4.67
C GLN A 162 5.48 11.12 4.82
N ILE A 163 5.48 10.43 3.69
CA ILE A 163 5.70 8.98 3.63
C ILE A 163 6.98 8.77 2.82
N ALA A 164 7.92 8.03 3.37
CA ALA A 164 9.11 7.54 2.69
C ALA A 164 9.12 6.01 2.71
N VAL A 165 9.92 5.41 1.83
CA VAL A 165 10.03 3.94 1.70
C VAL A 165 11.50 3.55 1.79
N ALA A 166 11.81 2.50 2.53
CA ALA A 166 13.10 1.83 2.47
C ALA A 166 12.91 0.37 2.06
N MET A 167 13.63 -0.07 1.03
CA MET A 167 13.56 -1.45 0.54
C MET A 167 14.96 -1.95 0.17
N HIS A 168 15.32 -3.13 0.66
CA HIS A 168 16.54 -3.81 0.23
C HIS A 168 16.35 -4.44 -1.15
N ASN A 169 17.41 -4.43 -1.93
CA ASN A 169 17.52 -5.20 -3.17
C ASN A 169 18.73 -6.13 -3.07
N ALA A 170 18.70 -7.06 -2.12
CA ALA A 170 19.77 -8.04 -1.92
C ALA A 170 19.42 -9.38 -2.60
N TYR A 171 18.18 -9.81 -2.53
CA TYR A 171 17.72 -11.10 -3.01
C TYR A 171 17.01 -10.99 -4.36
N ALA A 172 15.87 -10.32 -4.43
CA ALA A 172 15.02 -10.31 -5.61
C ALA A 172 14.29 -8.97 -5.81
N ASP A 173 14.28 -8.50 -7.06
CA ASP A 173 13.75 -7.19 -7.45
C ASP A 173 12.28 -7.21 -7.92
N ARG A 174 11.58 -8.34 -7.76
CA ARG A 174 10.28 -8.64 -8.39
C ARG A 174 9.21 -7.57 -8.14
N ASN A 175 9.18 -7.01 -6.93
CA ASN A 175 8.13 -6.07 -6.52
C ASN A 175 8.58 -4.61 -6.49
N ILE A 176 9.88 -4.32 -6.63
CA ILE A 176 10.43 -2.96 -6.46
C ILE A 176 9.71 -1.96 -7.36
N SER A 177 9.57 -2.30 -8.65
CA SER A 177 8.86 -1.50 -9.64
C SER A 177 7.41 -1.22 -9.27
N ALA A 178 6.71 -2.22 -8.73
CA ALA A 178 5.31 -2.08 -8.33
C ALA A 178 5.18 -1.21 -7.06
N VAL A 179 6.10 -1.36 -6.10
CA VAL A 179 6.17 -0.49 -4.92
C VAL A 179 6.46 0.96 -5.34
N MET A 180 7.35 1.20 -6.33
CA MET A 180 7.57 2.53 -6.90
C MET A 180 6.29 3.08 -7.56
N ARG A 181 5.54 2.27 -8.31
CA ARG A 181 4.26 2.69 -8.90
C ARG A 181 3.24 3.08 -7.82
N ASN A 182 3.08 2.24 -6.79
CA ASN A 182 2.22 2.55 -5.65
C ASN A 182 2.68 3.83 -4.94
N GLY A 183 3.99 3.96 -4.69
CA GLY A 183 4.58 5.11 -4.01
C GLY A 183 4.34 6.41 -4.76
N ASN A 184 4.49 6.41 -6.09
CA ASN A 184 4.13 7.56 -6.89
C ASN A 184 2.63 7.87 -6.76
N ALA A 185 1.74 6.88 -6.87
CA ALA A 185 0.30 7.08 -6.75
C ALA A 185 -0.12 7.76 -5.43
N TYR A 186 0.60 7.51 -4.35
CA TYR A 186 0.39 8.15 -3.03
C TYR A 186 1.35 9.31 -2.72
N ASN A 187 2.08 9.77 -3.74
CA ASN A 187 3.03 10.89 -3.68
C ASN A 187 4.00 10.79 -2.49
N ILE A 188 4.67 9.63 -2.35
CA ILE A 188 5.73 9.46 -1.36
C ILE A 188 6.84 10.48 -1.61
N GLU A 189 7.49 10.89 -0.54
CA GLU A 189 8.56 11.89 -0.61
C GLU A 189 9.85 11.29 -1.16
N LYS A 190 10.27 10.15 -0.62
CA LYS A 190 11.57 9.55 -0.91
C LYS A 190 11.51 8.03 -0.94
N PHE A 191 12.27 7.43 -1.84
CA PHE A 191 12.46 5.98 -1.97
C PHE A 191 13.94 5.64 -1.75
N PHE A 192 14.27 5.05 -0.61
CA PHE A 192 15.60 4.54 -0.30
C PHE A 192 15.75 3.12 -0.85
N MET A 193 16.54 2.99 -1.91
CA MET A 193 16.92 1.73 -2.53
C MET A 193 18.23 1.25 -1.92
N LEU A 194 18.14 0.20 -1.09
CA LEU A 194 19.29 -0.30 -0.35
C LEU A 194 19.99 -1.44 -1.11
N ASN A 195 21.32 -1.49 -1.04
CA ASN A 195 22.18 -2.46 -1.74
C ASN A 195 22.19 -2.25 -3.28
N ARG A 196 21.59 -3.14 -4.08
CA ARG A 196 21.74 -3.08 -5.54
C ARG A 196 20.90 -1.96 -6.15
N ARG A 197 21.54 -1.10 -6.96
CA ARG A 197 20.85 -0.04 -7.72
C ARG A 197 20.01 -0.58 -8.89
N LYS A 198 20.51 -1.63 -9.55
CA LYS A 198 19.88 -2.22 -10.75
C LYS A 198 18.69 -3.08 -10.34
N HIS A 199 17.55 -2.84 -10.98
CA HIS A 199 16.32 -3.60 -10.83
C HIS A 199 15.53 -3.56 -12.14
N ASN A 200 14.58 -4.49 -12.30
CA ASN A 200 13.62 -4.50 -13.39
C ASN A 200 12.65 -3.31 -13.23
N ARG A 201 12.66 -2.41 -14.21
CA ARG A 201 11.86 -1.15 -14.22
C ARG A 201 10.51 -1.29 -14.93
N ARG A 202 10.19 -2.46 -15.50
CA ARG A 202 8.99 -2.63 -16.37
C ARG A 202 7.69 -2.34 -15.63
N GLY A 203 7.57 -2.80 -14.38
CA GLY A 203 6.36 -2.61 -13.58
C GLY A 203 6.16 -1.18 -13.06
N ALA A 204 7.20 -0.34 -13.10
CA ALA A 204 7.13 1.06 -12.69
C ALA A 204 6.48 1.94 -13.76
N VAL A 205 6.40 1.50 -15.02
CA VAL A 205 5.68 2.23 -16.09
C VAL A 205 6.12 3.72 -16.20
N GLY A 206 7.39 4.02 -15.90
CA GLY A 206 7.94 5.37 -15.94
C GLY A 206 7.87 6.14 -14.61
N THR A 207 7.17 5.65 -13.59
CA THR A 207 7.05 6.30 -12.27
C THR A 207 8.38 6.56 -11.59
N GLN A 208 9.36 5.70 -11.84
CA GLN A 208 10.71 5.81 -11.30
C GLN A 208 11.45 7.08 -11.73
N LYS A 209 10.96 7.80 -12.76
CA LYS A 209 11.53 9.07 -13.20
C LYS A 209 11.02 10.27 -12.40
N LEU A 210 9.92 10.10 -11.67
CA LEU A 210 9.24 11.16 -10.93
C LEU A 210 9.39 11.01 -9.40
N LEU A 211 9.93 9.88 -8.96
CA LEU A 211 10.28 9.64 -7.57
C LEU A 211 11.68 10.18 -7.27
N ASP A 212 11.86 10.74 -6.08
CA ASP A 212 13.17 10.98 -5.49
C ASP A 212 13.71 9.65 -4.96
N ILE A 213 14.67 9.05 -5.67
CA ILE A 213 15.25 7.75 -5.34
C ILE A 213 16.68 7.97 -4.85
N GLU A 214 16.92 7.56 -3.61
CA GLU A 214 18.25 7.57 -3.01
C GLU A 214 18.81 6.14 -2.97
N TYR A 215 20.04 5.98 -3.47
CA TYR A 215 20.72 4.69 -3.48
C TYR A 215 21.84 4.69 -2.46
N SER A 216 21.76 3.79 -1.48
CA SER A 216 22.73 3.66 -0.40
C SER A 216 22.86 2.20 0.03
N ASP A 217 23.90 1.85 0.77
CA ASP A 217 24.04 0.48 1.28
C ASP A 217 23.15 0.24 2.51
N THR A 218 22.96 1.28 3.33
CA THR A 218 22.11 1.29 4.52
C THR A 218 21.23 2.53 4.54
N ILE A 219 20.20 2.57 5.41
CA ILE A 219 19.42 3.79 5.60
C ILE A 219 20.35 4.91 6.11
N PRO A 220 20.31 6.11 5.52
CA PRO A 220 21.06 7.25 6.02
C PRO A 220 20.65 7.67 7.44
N ALA A 221 21.61 8.04 8.28
CA ALA A 221 21.35 8.50 9.64
C ALA A 221 20.38 9.70 9.69
N ALA A 222 20.48 10.62 8.72
CA ALA A 222 19.54 11.74 8.59
C ALA A 222 18.09 11.28 8.41
N ALA A 223 17.84 10.22 7.62
CA ALA A 223 16.51 9.66 7.46
C ALA A 223 15.99 9.03 8.77
N LEU A 224 16.85 8.36 9.53
CA LEU A 224 16.47 7.80 10.85
C LEU A 224 16.11 8.90 11.87
N GLN A 225 16.69 10.09 11.72
CA GLN A 225 16.34 11.25 12.54
C GLN A 225 15.04 11.91 12.08
N GLU A 226 14.85 12.09 10.77
CA GLU A 226 13.68 12.75 10.18
C GLU A 226 12.39 11.93 10.29
N TYR A 227 12.44 10.62 10.04
CA TYR A 227 11.26 9.77 9.98
C TYR A 227 11.14 8.86 11.20
N GLU A 228 9.94 8.38 11.46
CA GLU A 228 9.70 7.23 12.31
C GLU A 228 9.65 5.96 11.45
N VAL A 229 10.44 4.94 11.78
CA VAL A 229 10.57 3.73 10.97
C VAL A 229 9.49 2.73 11.35
N TRP A 230 8.63 2.39 10.38
CA TRP A 230 7.56 1.41 10.53
C TRP A 230 7.88 0.18 9.69
N LEU A 231 7.99 -0.98 10.32
CA LEU A 231 8.36 -2.22 9.64
C LEU A 231 7.12 -2.94 9.11
N LEU A 232 6.94 -2.95 7.79
CA LEU A 232 5.85 -3.72 7.18
C LEU A 232 6.16 -5.22 7.29
N TYR A 233 5.29 -5.96 7.95
CA TYR A 233 5.55 -7.34 8.27
C TYR A 233 4.94 -8.30 7.24
N PRO A 234 5.71 -9.26 6.70
CA PRO A 234 5.19 -10.32 5.85
C PRO A 234 4.72 -11.51 6.70
N TYR A 235 3.47 -11.92 6.55
CA TYR A 235 2.87 -13.08 7.27
C TYR A 235 3.44 -14.47 6.88
N TYR A 236 4.66 -14.58 6.35
CA TYR A 236 5.15 -15.85 5.79
C TYR A 236 6.09 -16.65 6.70
N PRO A 237 5.86 -17.97 6.91
CA PRO A 237 6.71 -18.84 7.72
C PRO A 237 7.84 -19.53 6.93
N TYR A 238 7.77 -19.66 5.60
CA TYR A 238 8.83 -20.26 4.77
C TYR A 238 9.71 -19.21 4.10
N LEU A 239 10.08 -18.20 4.90
CA LEU A 239 10.98 -17.15 4.46
C LEU A 239 12.41 -17.65 4.51
N ARG A 240 13.26 -17.03 3.69
CA ARG A 240 14.64 -16.88 4.12
C ARG A 240 14.68 -15.90 5.28
N CYS A 241 15.27 -16.27 6.41
CA CYS A 241 15.33 -15.44 7.60
C CYS A 241 16.75 -14.91 7.83
N TYR A 242 16.83 -13.62 8.15
CA TYR A 242 18.04 -12.99 8.67
C TYR A 242 18.20 -13.35 10.15
N GLY A 243 19.41 -13.76 10.56
CA GLY A 243 19.71 -14.01 11.97
C GLY A 243 19.12 -15.30 12.55
N CYS A 244 18.71 -16.25 11.70
CA CYS A 244 18.27 -17.59 12.14
C CYS A 244 19.36 -18.64 11.87
N GLY A 245 19.52 -19.61 12.79
CA GLY A 245 20.52 -20.68 12.71
C GLY A 245 21.75 -20.48 13.61
N PRO A 246 22.58 -21.53 13.80
CA PRO A 246 23.60 -21.57 14.85
C PRO A 246 24.75 -20.54 14.72
N ASP A 247 25.04 -20.01 13.52
CA ASP A 247 26.26 -19.20 13.28
C ASP A 247 26.11 -17.99 12.32
N SER A 248 24.91 -17.46 12.02
CA SER A 248 24.78 -16.59 10.83
C SER A 248 23.92 -15.32 10.96
N PRO A 249 24.49 -14.12 10.72
CA PRO A 249 23.71 -12.92 10.35
C PRO A 249 23.20 -13.00 8.90
N GLU A 250 23.72 -13.93 8.08
CA GLU A 250 23.33 -14.10 6.69
C GLU A 250 21.95 -14.76 6.54
N LEU A 251 21.32 -14.43 5.42
CA LEU A 251 20.00 -14.85 5.02
C LEU A 251 19.96 -16.38 4.72
N THR A 252 19.25 -17.16 5.53
CA THR A 252 19.15 -18.63 5.38
C THR A 252 17.71 -19.13 5.27
N TYR A 253 17.47 -20.28 4.64
CA TYR A 253 16.14 -20.90 4.62
C TYR A 253 15.85 -21.60 5.95
N LEU A 254 14.65 -21.37 6.50
CA LEU A 254 14.15 -22.20 7.59
C LEU A 254 13.77 -23.58 7.05
N ARG A 255 14.35 -24.61 7.66
CA ARG A 255 13.98 -26.01 7.38
C ARG A 255 12.67 -26.36 8.11
N PRO A 256 11.87 -27.32 7.60
CA PRO A 256 10.62 -27.76 8.25
C PRO A 256 10.79 -28.17 9.73
N ASP A 257 11.94 -28.70 10.09
CA ASP A 257 12.33 -29.14 11.44
C ASP A 257 13.03 -28.05 12.28
N SER A 258 13.16 -26.82 11.74
CA SER A 258 13.81 -25.72 12.45
C SER A 258 13.02 -25.31 13.70
N PRO A 259 13.67 -25.19 14.87
CA PRO A 259 13.05 -24.65 16.08
C PRO A 259 12.46 -23.25 15.87
N ASP A 260 13.07 -22.43 15.02
CA ASP A 260 12.58 -21.08 14.69
C ASP A 260 11.25 -21.14 13.92
N LEU A 261 11.11 -22.11 13.01
CA LEU A 261 9.87 -22.32 12.25
C LEU A 261 8.75 -22.82 13.18
N VAL A 262 9.07 -23.77 14.07
CA VAL A 262 8.11 -24.27 15.08
C VAL A 262 7.66 -23.13 16.00
N ALA A 263 8.61 -22.32 16.47
CA ALA A 263 8.31 -21.17 17.32
C ALA A 263 7.45 -20.13 16.59
N TYR A 264 7.73 -19.84 15.32
CA TYR A 264 6.89 -18.99 14.48
C TYR A 264 5.46 -19.54 14.36
N GLN A 265 5.32 -20.82 13.97
CA GLN A 265 4.01 -21.44 13.77
C GLN A 265 3.16 -21.45 15.05
N SER A 266 3.81 -21.55 16.21
CA SER A 266 3.12 -21.52 17.51
C SER A 266 2.46 -20.17 17.84
N THR A 267 2.86 -19.08 17.18
CA THR A 267 2.35 -17.74 17.52
C THR A 267 1.05 -17.38 16.82
N ILE A 268 0.58 -18.20 15.88
CA ILE A 268 -0.67 -18.03 15.13
C ILE A 268 -0.79 -16.58 14.65
N HIS A 269 0.15 -16.18 13.78
CA HIS A 269 0.21 -14.84 13.17
C HIS A 269 0.53 -13.68 14.13
N GLY A 270 0.62 -13.90 15.44
CA GLY A 270 0.95 -12.86 16.43
C GLY A 270 2.45 -12.68 16.68
N LEU A 271 2.83 -11.50 17.21
CA LEU A 271 4.19 -11.25 17.73
C LEU A 271 4.20 -11.39 19.25
N ASN A 272 4.31 -12.63 19.73
CA ASN A 272 4.58 -12.90 21.14
C ASN A 272 6.08 -13.17 21.38
N ASP A 273 6.46 -13.40 22.63
CA ASP A 273 7.86 -13.60 23.04
C ASP A 273 8.52 -14.82 22.38
N SER A 274 7.73 -15.77 21.85
CA SER A 274 8.23 -16.93 21.12
C SER A 274 8.55 -16.62 19.65
N HIS A 275 8.03 -15.53 19.10
CA HIS A 275 8.16 -15.19 17.70
C HIS A 275 9.63 -14.88 17.33
N PRO A 276 10.21 -15.46 16.25
CA PRO A 276 11.63 -15.26 15.90
C PRO A 276 12.04 -13.78 15.73
N LEU A 277 11.18 -12.96 15.12
CA LEU A 277 11.43 -11.51 15.02
C LEU A 277 11.57 -10.85 16.40
N VAL A 278 10.71 -11.23 17.36
CA VAL A 278 10.71 -10.66 18.71
C VAL A 278 11.93 -11.14 19.50
N LYS A 279 12.33 -12.41 19.33
CA LYS A 279 13.57 -12.92 19.92
C LYS A 279 14.80 -12.12 19.48
N LEU A 280 14.87 -11.74 18.20
CA LEU A 280 15.97 -10.95 17.66
C LEU A 280 15.84 -9.45 17.99
N TYR A 281 14.62 -8.93 18.07
CA TYR A 281 14.32 -7.52 18.31
C TYR A 281 13.25 -7.36 19.38
N PRO A 282 13.60 -7.53 20.68
CA PRO A 282 12.63 -7.52 21.77
C PRO A 282 11.85 -6.20 21.90
N HIS A 283 12.42 -5.08 21.44
CA HIS A 283 11.75 -3.78 21.44
C HIS A 283 10.55 -3.70 20.50
N LEU A 284 10.43 -4.63 19.54
CA LEU A 284 9.27 -4.73 18.64
C LEU A 284 8.10 -5.50 19.26
N ALA A 285 8.30 -6.18 20.40
CA ALA A 285 7.21 -6.82 21.13
C ALA A 285 6.13 -5.79 21.51
N ARG A 286 4.86 -6.11 21.28
CA ARG A 286 3.71 -5.26 21.68
C ARG A 286 3.68 -3.88 21.01
N THR A 287 4.35 -3.74 19.87
CA THR A 287 4.37 -2.52 19.05
C THR A 287 3.55 -2.65 17.78
N GLU A 288 2.75 -3.72 17.66
CA GLU A 288 1.97 -4.04 16.48
C GLU A 288 1.01 -2.90 16.12
N LEU A 289 0.93 -2.64 14.83
CA LEU A 289 0.00 -1.71 14.24
C LEU A 289 -0.75 -2.43 13.11
N PHE A 290 -2.07 -2.43 13.17
CA PHE A 290 -2.90 -3.14 12.20
C PHE A 290 -3.58 -2.14 11.27
N LEU A 291 -3.43 -2.33 9.97
CA LEU A 291 -3.97 -1.41 8.97
C LEU A 291 -5.50 -1.52 8.84
N ASP A 292 -6.11 -2.60 9.31
CA ASP A 292 -7.55 -2.81 9.45
C ASP A 292 -8.14 -2.29 10.78
N ASP A 293 -7.34 -1.68 11.66
CA ASP A 293 -7.80 -0.98 12.88
C ASP A 293 -7.61 0.55 12.69
N SER A 294 -8.67 1.24 12.28
CA SER A 294 -8.62 2.68 12.00
C SER A 294 -8.25 3.52 13.24
N PRO A 295 -8.86 3.34 14.42
CA PRO A 295 -8.48 4.07 15.64
C PRO A 295 -7.02 3.87 16.05
N SER A 296 -6.47 2.66 15.97
CA SER A 296 -5.07 2.40 16.31
C SER A 296 -4.13 3.04 15.32
N LEU A 297 -4.40 2.91 14.01
CA LEU A 297 -3.63 3.56 12.96
C LEU A 297 -3.60 5.07 13.12
N PHE A 298 -4.75 5.69 13.36
CA PHE A 298 -4.85 7.13 13.56
C PHE A 298 -4.05 7.61 14.78
N ARG A 299 -4.15 6.91 15.92
CA ARG A 299 -3.37 7.22 17.12
C ARG A 299 -1.87 7.13 16.86
N ALA A 300 -1.41 6.11 16.14
CA ALA A 300 -0.01 5.95 15.79
C ALA A 300 0.49 7.09 14.89
N VAL A 301 -0.27 7.46 13.86
CA VAL A 301 0.06 8.60 12.97
C VAL A 301 0.08 9.92 13.75
N LYS A 302 -0.87 10.16 14.65
CA LYS A 302 -0.89 11.33 15.53
C LYS A 302 0.33 11.39 16.45
N GLU A 303 0.80 10.25 16.93
CA GLU A 303 1.99 10.16 17.78
C GLU A 303 3.27 10.55 17.02
N VAL A 304 3.40 10.13 15.75
CA VAL A 304 4.51 10.54 14.88
C VAL A 304 4.55 12.07 14.74
N ARG A 305 3.39 12.70 14.47
CA ARG A 305 3.27 14.17 14.42
C ARG A 305 3.66 14.82 15.75
N ARG A 306 3.21 14.27 16.88
CA ARG A 306 3.54 14.79 18.23
C ARG A 306 5.05 14.73 18.53
N ARG A 307 5.75 13.74 17.98
CA ARG A 307 7.21 13.60 18.11
C ARG A 307 8.01 14.52 17.17
N ASN A 308 7.32 15.42 16.45
CA ASN A 308 7.91 16.36 15.50
C ASN A 308 8.77 15.69 14.42
N LYS A 309 8.37 14.47 14.04
CA LYS A 309 8.97 13.76 12.91
C LYS A 309 8.44 14.36 11.62
N LYS A 310 9.27 14.35 10.58
CA LYS A 310 8.89 14.75 9.23
C LYS A 310 7.83 13.83 8.63
N GLY A 311 7.87 12.55 9.00
CA GLY A 311 6.98 11.55 8.43
C GLY A 311 7.26 10.13 8.91
N ILE A 312 6.73 9.18 8.15
CA ILE A 312 6.86 7.74 8.37
C ILE A 312 7.75 7.16 7.28
N LEU A 313 8.78 6.40 7.67
CA LEU A 313 9.58 5.58 6.77
C LEU A 313 9.05 4.15 6.83
N LEU A 314 8.32 3.74 5.79
CA LEU A 314 7.85 2.37 5.66
C LEU A 314 9.00 1.47 5.20
N ALA A 315 9.52 0.65 6.11
CA ALA A 315 10.50 -0.38 5.83
C ALA A 315 9.79 -1.59 5.22
N VAL A 316 10.05 -1.84 3.94
CA VAL A 316 9.39 -2.88 3.14
C VAL A 316 10.33 -4.07 2.96
N PRO A 317 9.93 -5.27 3.37
CA PRO A 317 10.74 -6.48 3.22
C PRO A 317 10.81 -6.92 1.75
N GLU A 318 11.87 -7.64 1.39
CA GLU A 318 11.91 -8.34 0.12
C GLU A 318 10.93 -9.52 0.12
N GLU A 319 10.39 -9.85 -1.05
CA GLU A 319 9.47 -10.98 -1.15
C GLU A 319 10.19 -12.29 -0.83
N GLY A 320 9.64 -13.05 0.12
CA GLY A 320 10.23 -14.32 0.52
C GLY A 320 11.36 -14.19 1.54
N THR A 321 11.61 -13.00 2.10
CA THR A 321 12.55 -12.83 3.22
C THR A 321 11.88 -12.29 4.49
N SER A 322 12.46 -12.60 5.66
CA SER A 322 12.18 -11.84 6.88
C SER A 322 12.64 -10.39 6.70
N PRO A 323 12.19 -9.46 7.55
CA PRO A 323 12.77 -8.14 7.67
C PRO A 323 14.30 -8.18 7.77
N HIS A 324 14.96 -7.29 7.02
CA HIS A 324 16.41 -7.10 7.12
C HIS A 324 16.78 -6.53 8.49
N HIS A 325 17.88 -7.00 9.08
CA HIS A 325 18.27 -6.64 10.45
C HIS A 325 18.44 -5.13 10.68
N THR A 326 19.07 -4.42 9.73
CA THR A 326 19.23 -2.96 9.81
C THR A 326 17.91 -2.19 9.82
N LEU A 327 16.86 -2.71 9.18
CA LEU A 327 15.53 -2.08 9.21
C LEU A 327 14.83 -2.40 10.53
N ALA A 328 14.86 -3.67 10.94
CA ALA A 328 14.22 -4.13 12.16
C ALA A 328 14.82 -3.49 13.42
N SER A 329 16.14 -3.28 13.45
CA SER A 329 16.84 -2.64 14.57
C SER A 329 16.45 -1.17 14.78
N HIS A 330 15.99 -0.49 13.73
CA HIS A 330 15.57 0.90 13.78
C HIS A 330 14.06 1.10 13.82
N ALA A 331 13.28 0.05 13.55
CA ALA A 331 11.83 0.11 13.56
C ALA A 331 11.30 0.40 14.98
N SER A 332 10.34 1.32 15.07
CA SER A 332 9.61 1.58 16.32
C SER A 332 8.36 0.72 16.46
N ARG A 333 7.86 0.19 15.34
CA ARG A 333 6.59 -0.55 15.24
C ARG A 333 6.66 -1.60 14.15
N THR A 334 5.86 -2.65 14.33
CA THR A 334 5.63 -3.67 13.32
C THR A 334 4.22 -3.53 12.74
N VAL A 335 4.11 -3.29 11.43
CA VAL A 335 2.87 -2.99 10.73
C VAL A 335 2.34 -4.23 10.01
N PHE A 336 1.09 -4.55 10.26
CA PHE A 336 0.38 -5.69 9.69
C PHE A 336 -0.79 -5.24 8.84
N VAL A 337 -1.08 -5.97 7.77
CA VAL A 337 -2.22 -5.66 6.89
C VAL A 337 -3.56 -5.91 7.59
N ALA A 338 -3.64 -6.98 8.38
CA ALA A 338 -4.85 -7.38 9.09
C ALA A 338 -4.51 -7.84 10.51
N GLN A 339 -5.47 -7.84 11.43
CA GLN A 339 -5.28 -8.41 12.77
C GLN A 339 -5.15 -9.94 12.71
N PRO A 340 -4.28 -10.58 13.52
CA PRO A 340 -4.13 -12.03 13.57
C PRO A 340 -5.44 -12.80 13.76
N CYS A 341 -6.36 -12.27 14.58
CA CYS A 341 -7.66 -12.89 14.85
C CYS A 341 -8.62 -12.89 13.64
N HIS A 342 -8.35 -12.09 12.61
CA HIS A 342 -9.14 -12.05 11.39
C HIS A 342 -8.57 -12.96 10.29
N ILE A 343 -7.41 -13.57 10.52
CA ILE A 343 -6.70 -14.42 9.55
C ILE A 343 -6.89 -15.88 9.96
N ASP A 344 -7.24 -16.73 8.99
CA ASP A 344 -7.33 -18.17 9.24
C ASP A 344 -5.95 -18.72 9.71
N PRO A 345 -5.89 -19.48 10.82
CA PRO A 345 -4.63 -20.02 11.36
C PRO A 345 -3.83 -20.86 10.36
N THR A 346 -4.49 -21.42 9.35
CA THR A 346 -3.85 -22.23 8.29
C THR A 346 -3.26 -21.39 7.16
N VAL A 347 -3.52 -20.07 7.12
CA VAL A 347 -2.92 -19.17 6.12
C VAL A 347 -1.42 -19.29 6.19
N GLN A 348 -0.85 -19.81 5.11
CA GLN A 348 0.58 -19.90 5.02
C GLN A 348 1.13 -18.60 4.45
N ARG A 349 0.54 -18.03 3.38
CA ARG A 349 1.04 -16.90 2.56
C ARG A 349 0.44 -15.54 2.92
N GLY A 350 1.29 -14.62 3.36
CA GLY A 350 1.00 -13.19 3.38
C GLY A 350 1.01 -12.56 1.99
N LEU A 351 0.56 -11.31 1.92
CA LEU A 351 0.62 -10.50 0.70
C LEU A 351 2.06 -10.16 0.33
N ASN A 352 2.37 -10.17 -0.97
CA ASN A 352 3.67 -9.71 -1.45
C ASN A 352 3.85 -8.19 -1.21
N PRO A 353 5.09 -7.66 -1.28
CA PRO A 353 5.37 -6.25 -1.08
C PRO A 353 4.57 -5.30 -1.97
N ALA A 354 4.23 -5.69 -3.20
CA ALA A 354 3.43 -4.84 -4.10
C ALA A 354 2.01 -4.64 -3.57
N LEU A 355 1.34 -5.70 -3.09
CA LEU A 355 -0.03 -5.61 -2.60
C LEU A 355 -0.11 -5.00 -1.20
N SER A 356 0.80 -5.41 -0.31
CA SER A 356 0.81 -4.88 1.07
C SER A 356 1.18 -3.41 1.14
N THR A 357 2.09 -2.91 0.27
CA THR A 357 2.39 -1.47 0.21
C THR A 357 1.27 -0.65 -0.41
N ALA A 358 0.51 -1.19 -1.36
CA ALA A 358 -0.67 -0.51 -1.90
C ALA A 358 -1.67 -0.22 -0.78
N ILE A 359 -1.98 -1.23 0.03
CA ILE A 359 -2.84 -1.09 1.22
C ILE A 359 -2.20 -0.14 2.23
N ALA A 360 -0.92 -0.32 2.57
CA ALA A 360 -0.25 0.51 3.57
C ALA A 360 -0.24 1.99 3.19
N PHE A 361 0.07 2.34 1.94
CA PHE A 361 0.06 3.73 1.51
C PHE A 361 -1.34 4.33 1.54
N GLU A 362 -2.36 3.58 1.12
CA GLU A 362 -3.75 4.04 1.21
C GLU A 362 -4.12 4.35 2.66
N ARG A 363 -3.94 3.37 3.54
CA ARG A 363 -4.34 3.46 4.95
C ARG A 363 -3.56 4.54 5.70
N ILE A 364 -2.24 4.58 5.54
CA ILE A 364 -1.38 5.58 6.18
C ILE A 364 -1.72 6.98 5.67
N ARG A 365 -1.90 7.16 4.36
CA ARG A 365 -2.25 8.48 3.80
C ARG A 365 -3.62 8.94 4.28
N SER A 366 -4.63 8.07 4.32
CA SER A 366 -5.94 8.42 4.86
C SER A 366 -5.88 8.84 6.33
N ALA A 367 -5.08 8.15 7.15
CA ALA A 367 -4.87 8.52 8.55
C ALA A 367 -4.10 9.84 8.70
N ILE A 368 -3.18 10.15 7.78
CA ILE A 368 -2.48 11.45 7.73
C ILE A 368 -3.45 12.58 7.33
N ASP A 369 -4.29 12.36 6.33
CA ASP A 369 -5.28 13.37 5.88
C ASP A 369 -6.26 13.72 7.03
N ALA A 370 -6.66 12.72 7.83
CA ALA A 370 -7.52 12.93 8.99
C ALA A 370 -6.89 13.86 10.07
N LEU A 371 -5.57 14.09 10.05
CA LEU A 371 -4.91 15.03 10.97
C LEU A 371 -5.17 16.50 10.65
N LEU A 372 -5.66 16.84 9.44
CA LEU A 372 -5.96 18.23 9.05
C LEU A 372 -7.26 18.76 9.66
N HIS A 373 -8.03 17.88 10.30
CA HIS A 373 -9.37 18.17 10.81
C HIS A 373 -9.46 18.10 12.35
N ILE A 374 -8.30 18.13 13.02
CA ILE A 374 -8.14 18.37 14.47
C ILE A 374 -7.34 19.65 14.63
#